data_AF-A0A815A662-F1
#
_entry.id   AF-A0A815A662-F1
#
_cell.length_a   1.000
_cell.length_b   1.000
_cell.length_c   1.000
_cell.angle_alpha   90.00
_cell.angle_beta   90.00
_cell.angle_gamma   90.00
#
_symmetry.space_group_name_H-M   'P 1'
#
loop_
_entity.id
_entity.type
_entity.pdbx_description
1 polymer ?
#
loop_
_entity_poly.entity_id
_entity_poly.type
_entity_poly.pdbx_seq_one_letter_code
_entity_poly.pdbx_strand_id
1 'polypeptide(L)' 'MLTLHGSQGTRENDNRRRVFSVRFLGDDVIHAPRTWITSPDFSYISQHIKPGAPMDHPDFPIIWKSL' A
#
# COMPACT_ATOMS: atom_id res chain seq x y z
N MET A 1 3.41 -7.45 4.55
CA MET A 1 3.30 -8.68 3.72
C MET A 1 4.05 -9.76 4.44
N LEU A 2 3.37 -10.85 4.82
CA LEU A 2 4.03 -12.02 5.44
C LEU A 2 4.40 -13.08 4.38
N THR A 3 3.83 -12.99 3.18
CA THR A 3 4.13 -13.90 2.07
C THR A 3 5.47 -13.57 1.44
N LEU A 4 6.43 -14.48 1.57
CA LEU A 4 7.66 -14.45 0.77
C LEU A 4 7.29 -14.65 -0.71
N HIS A 5 7.83 -13.81 -1.59
CA HIS A 5 7.54 -13.87 -3.02
C HIS A 5 8.74 -13.38 -3.83
N GLY A 6 8.79 -13.78 -5.10
CA GLY A 6 9.82 -13.38 -6.07
C GLY A 6 9.32 -13.60 -7.50
N SER A 7 10.08 -13.13 -8.49
CA SER A 7 9.76 -13.34 -9.91
C SER A 7 10.99 -13.78 -10.68
N GLN A 8 10.82 -14.63 -11.70
CA GLN A 8 11.88 -14.96 -12.65
C GLN A 8 12.21 -13.76 -13.56
N GLY A 9 13.41 -13.77 -14.14
CA GLY A 9 13.81 -12.81 -15.18
C GLY A 9 12.97 -12.94 -16.45
N THR A 10 12.83 -11.85 -17.19
CA THR A 10 12.26 -11.87 -18.55
C THR A 10 13.30 -12.46 -19.52
N ARG A 11 12.90 -13.36 -20.42
CA ARG A 11 13.80 -13.98 -21.41
C ARG A 11 14.22 -12.95 -22.47
N GLU A 12 15.41 -13.10 -23.04
CA GLU A 12 15.85 -12.27 -24.17
C GLU A 12 14.91 -12.41 -25.37
N ASN A 13 14.66 -11.29 -26.05
CA ASN A 13 13.76 -11.17 -27.20
C ASN A 13 12.28 -11.48 -26.96
N ASP A 14 11.86 -11.65 -25.70
CA ASP A 14 10.48 -12.00 -25.35
C ASP A 14 9.74 -10.83 -24.67
N ASN A 15 8.46 -10.67 -25.02
CA ASN A 15 7.62 -9.48 -24.81
C ASN A 15 7.75 -8.78 -23.43
N ARG A 16 7.65 -7.44 -23.43
CA ARG A 16 7.68 -6.60 -22.21
C ARG A 16 6.66 -7.09 -21.16
N ARG A 17 7.15 -7.61 -20.03
CA ARG A 17 6.30 -7.96 -18.88
C ARG A 17 5.79 -6.68 -18.20
N ARG A 18 4.46 -6.51 -18.18
CA ARG A 18 3.77 -5.43 -17.47
C ARG A 18 3.06 -6.00 -16.25
N VAL A 19 3.08 -5.28 -15.14
CA VAL A 19 2.43 -5.66 -13.88
C VAL A 19 1.61 -4.48 -13.39
N PHE A 20 0.43 -4.78 -12.86
CA PHE A 20 -0.35 -3.85 -12.05
C PHE A 20 -0.51 -4.49 -10.66
N SER A 21 -0.11 -3.76 -9.63
CA SER A 21 -0.16 -4.23 -8.24
C SER A 21 -0.92 -3.22 -7.42
N VAL A 22 -1.85 -3.73 -6.60
CA VAL A 22 -2.66 -2.94 -5.68
C VAL A 22 -2.53 -3.51 -4.28
N ARG A 23 -2.64 -2.64 -3.28
CA ARG A 23 -2.65 -3.03 -1.87
C ARG A 23 -3.92 -2.49 -1.24
N PHE A 24 -4.59 -3.33 -0.47
CA PHE A 24 -5.81 -2.97 0.26
C PHE A 24 -5.50 -2.90 1.76
N LEU A 25 -6.23 -2.03 2.46
CA LEU A 25 -6.22 -1.92 3.91
C LEU A 25 -7.49 -2.56 4.47
N GLY A 26 -7.37 -3.17 5.64
CA GLY A 26 -8.53 -3.60 6.43
C GLY A 26 -9.27 -2.41 7.03
N ASP A 27 -10.49 -2.66 7.51
CA ASP A 27 -11.35 -1.69 8.18
C ASP A 27 -10.84 -1.32 9.59
N ASP A 28 -10.02 -2.17 10.21
CA ASP A 28 -9.41 -1.98 11.52
C ASP A 28 -7.98 -1.42 11.48
N VAL A 29 -7.50 -0.99 10.31
CA VAL A 29 -6.14 -0.47 10.15
C VAL A 29 -5.97 0.89 10.82
N ILE A 30 -4.86 1.04 11.54
CA ILE A 30 -4.43 2.28 12.19
C ILE A 30 -3.22 2.91 11.49
N HIS A 31 -3.08 4.23 11.63
CA HIS A 31 -1.88 4.95 11.19
C HIS A 31 -0.68 4.59 12.09
N ALA A 32 0.29 3.88 11.51
CA ALA A 32 1.51 3.44 12.16
C ALA A 32 2.75 4.02 11.44
N PRO A 33 3.12 5.29 11.72
CA PRO A 33 4.21 5.96 11.03
C PRO A 33 5.54 5.23 11.25
N ARG A 34 6.35 5.18 10.20
CA ARG A 34 7.68 4.57 10.19
C ARG A 34 8.75 5.65 10.21
N THR A 35 9.87 5.37 10.86
CA THR A 35 11.02 6.31 10.91
C THR A 35 11.88 6.30 9.65
N TRP A 36 11.62 5.36 8.73
CA TRP A 36 12.30 5.22 7.46
C TRP A 36 11.38 5.57 6.29
N ILE A 37 11.98 5.93 5.15
CA ILE A 37 11.27 6.27 3.93
C ILE A 37 10.52 5.04 3.40
N THR A 38 9.27 5.24 2.98
CA THR A 38 8.42 4.21 2.37
C THR A 38 8.14 4.56 0.92
N SER A 39 7.79 3.56 0.10
CA SER A 39 7.39 3.75 -1.30
C SER A 39 6.02 3.13 -1.54
N PRO A 40 5.05 3.88 -2.06
CA PRO A 40 5.11 5.34 -2.29
C PRO A 40 5.23 6.12 -0.96
N ASP A 41 5.74 7.35 -1.04
CA ASP A 41 5.91 8.20 0.14
C ASP A 41 4.56 8.82 0.55
N PHE A 42 4.14 8.53 1.78
CA PHE A 42 2.94 9.06 2.42
C PHE A 42 3.25 9.85 3.70
N SER A 43 4.46 10.39 3.83
CA SER A 43 4.91 11.13 5.02
C SER A 43 3.98 12.31 5.39
N TYR A 44 3.36 12.96 4.41
CA TYR A 44 2.40 14.06 4.61
C TYR A 44 1.14 13.64 5.39
N ILE A 45 0.78 12.36 5.40
CA ILE A 45 -0.41 11.85 6.10
C ILE A 45 -0.27 11.99 7.62
N SER A 46 0.96 12.01 8.14
CA SER A 46 1.23 12.25 9.57
C SER A 46 0.77 13.63 10.05
N GLN A 47 0.51 14.57 9.15
CA GLN A 47 -0.04 15.89 9.47
C GLN A 47 -1.58 15.84 9.65
N HIS A 48 -2.24 14.81 9.12
CA HIS A 48 -3.69 14.67 9.09
C HIS A 48 -4.19 13.58 10.05
N ILE A 49 -3.44 12.48 10.17
CA ILE A 49 -3.81 11.33 11.01
C ILE A 49 -2.76 11.14 12.10
N LYS A 50 -3.21 11.17 13.36
CA LYS A 50 -2.31 10.94 14.51
C LYS A 50 -1.83 9.49 14.54
N PRO A 51 -0.63 9.20 15.07
CA PRO A 51 -0.21 7.83 15.33
C PRO A 51 -1.27 7.08 16.17
N GLY A 52 -1.64 5.87 15.75
CA GLY A 52 -2.64 5.03 16.41
C GLY A 52 -4.10 5.35 16.09
N ALA A 53 -4.39 6.44 15.38
CA ALA A 53 -5.75 6.72 14.92
C ALA A 53 -6.13 5.83 13.72
N PRO A 54 -7.44 5.62 13.46
CA PRO A 54 -7.90 4.91 12.26
C PRO A 54 -7.35 5.52 10.97
N MET A 55 -7.10 4.66 9.97
CA MET A 55 -6.56 5.07 8.67
C MET A 55 -7.67 5.61 7.76
N ASP A 56 -8.26 6.75 8.13
CA ASP A 56 -9.31 7.45 7.39
C ASP A 56 -8.75 8.70 6.70
N HIS A 57 -8.66 8.68 5.37
CA HIS A 57 -8.11 9.77 4.56
C HIS A 57 -8.65 9.73 3.12
N PRO A 58 -8.86 10.87 2.45
CA PRO A 58 -9.33 10.91 1.06
C PRO A 58 -8.46 10.12 0.06
N ASP A 59 -7.16 10.01 0.32
CA ASP A 59 -6.23 9.24 -0.52
C ASP A 59 -6.35 7.71 -0.34
N PHE A 60 -7.06 7.24 0.69
CA PHE A 60 -7.40 5.83 0.92
C PHE A 60 -8.91 5.63 0.89
N PRO A 61 -9.54 5.77 -0.28
CA PRO A 61 -10.99 5.69 -0.39
C PRO A 61 -11.52 4.28 -0.07
N ILE A 62 -12.73 4.23 0.49
CA ILE A 62 -13.47 2.98 0.66
C ILE A 62 -13.89 2.47 -0.73
N ILE A 63 -13.45 1.27 -1.07
CA ILE A 63 -13.77 0.63 -2.35
C ILE A 63 -14.89 -0.42 -2.27
N TRP A 64 -15.23 -0.85 -1.06
CA TRP A 64 -16.24 -1.88 -0.81
C TRP A 64 -16.90 -1.66 0.54
N LYS A 65 -18.22 -1.86 0.59
CA LYS A 65 -19.00 -1.86 1.84
C LYS A 65 -19.87 -3.11 1.82
N SER A 66 -19.81 -3.90 2.88
CA SER A 66 -20.83 -4.95 3.10
C SER A 66 -22.16 -4.28 3.43
N LEU A 67 -23.23 -4.84 2.87
CA LEU A 67 -24.60 -4.54 3.31
C LEU A 67 -24.86 -5.11 4.70
#